data_AF-A0A8T6FAK3-F1
#
_entry.id   AF-A0A8T6FAK3-F1
#
_cell.length_a   1.000
_cell.length_b   1.000
_cell.length_c   1.000
_cell.angle_alpha   90.00
_cell.angle_beta   90.00
_cell.angle_gamma   90.00
#
_symmetry.space_group_name_H-M   'P 1'
#
loop_
_entity.id
_entity.type
_entity.pdbx_description
1 polymer ?
#
loop_
_entity_poly.entity_id
_entity_poly.type
_entity_poly.pdbx_seq_one_letter_code
_entity_poly.pdbx_strand_id
1 'polypeptide(L)'
;MPEAESETACAVIRPGSRADLPELAKLWESTTQPDGQFLLRRYFDDVAGGVQKTLVGEVDGRIKGQIWIRFRGSDPKFSDDRIQCYLHTLFVHPDNRRRGMGLALVLGASRLAREQGRSELVIAVDQPNRYARTLYGKWGFAQFAHLVDLRGDLILMSRAVFGPEEARRLIDKTHIEFFS
;
A
#
# COMPACT_ATOMS: atom_id res chain seq x y z
N MET A 1 -8.86 10.64 -40.24
CA MET A 1 -8.77 9.80 -39.03
C MET A 1 -8.47 10.76 -37.89
N PRO A 2 -9.39 10.99 -36.92
CA PRO A 2 -9.02 11.79 -35.77
C PRO A 2 -8.17 10.93 -34.84
N GLU A 3 -7.03 11.49 -34.44
CA GLU A 3 -6.17 11.00 -33.38
C GLU A 3 -7.01 10.86 -32.10
N ALA A 4 -7.08 9.65 -31.55
CA ALA A 4 -7.65 9.44 -30.23
C ALA A 4 -6.77 10.20 -29.23
N GLU A 5 -7.26 11.36 -28.79
CA GLU A 5 -6.77 12.03 -27.60
C GLU A 5 -6.68 10.96 -26.51
N SER A 6 -5.45 10.68 -26.07
CA SER A 6 -5.20 9.81 -24.93
C SER A 6 -5.75 10.51 -23.70
N GLU A 7 -7.05 10.34 -23.46
CA GLU A 7 -7.72 10.65 -22.21
C GLU A 7 -6.84 10.05 -21.11
N THR A 8 -6.21 10.93 -20.32
CA THR A 8 -5.29 10.48 -19.28
C THR A 8 -6.15 9.82 -18.23
N ALA A 9 -6.22 8.48 -18.26
CA ALA A 9 -7.03 7.71 -17.35
C ALA A 9 -6.70 8.13 -15.91
N CYS A 10 -7.66 8.78 -15.25
CA CYS A 10 -7.48 9.33 -13.92
C CYS A 10 -7.47 8.17 -12.93
N ALA A 11 -6.37 8.01 -12.20
CA ALA A 11 -6.31 6.99 -11.18
C ALA A 11 -6.97 7.53 -9.91
N VAL A 12 -7.83 6.73 -9.27
CA VAL A 12 -8.52 7.09 -8.04
C VAL A 12 -8.05 6.20 -6.89
N ILE A 13 -7.68 6.78 -5.76
CA ILE A 13 -7.43 6.06 -4.52
C ILE A 13 -8.67 6.10 -3.65
N ARG A 14 -9.19 4.92 -3.27
CA ARG A 14 -10.37 4.78 -2.41
C ARG A 14 -10.21 3.65 -1.38
N PRO A 15 -11.02 3.65 -0.30
CA PRO A 15 -11.14 2.49 0.59
C PRO A 15 -11.50 1.22 -0.19
N GLY A 16 -10.80 0.13 0.10
CA GLY A 16 -11.18 -1.20 -0.38
C GLY A 16 -12.25 -1.81 0.51
N SER A 17 -13.13 -2.60 -0.09
CA SER A 17 -14.27 -3.25 0.54
C SER A 17 -14.29 -4.75 0.24
N ARG A 18 -15.05 -5.53 1.00
CA ARG A 18 -15.17 -6.98 0.76
C ARG A 18 -15.74 -7.31 -0.62
N ALA A 19 -16.48 -6.39 -1.25
CA ALA A 19 -16.98 -6.52 -2.61
C ALA A 19 -15.86 -6.50 -3.67
N ASP A 20 -14.71 -5.89 -3.34
CA ASP A 20 -13.54 -5.82 -4.23
C ASP A 20 -12.73 -7.14 -4.26
N LEU A 21 -13.06 -8.12 -3.42
CA LEU A 21 -12.31 -9.36 -3.27
C LEU A 21 -12.07 -10.10 -4.60
N PRO A 22 -13.06 -10.30 -5.49
CA PRO A 22 -12.84 -10.98 -6.76
C PRO A 22 -11.84 -10.26 -7.66
N GLU A 23 -11.87 -8.93 -7.71
CA GLU A 23 -10.93 -8.12 -8.51
C GLU A 23 -9.54 -8.08 -7.88
N LEU A 24 -9.47 -7.96 -6.55
CA LEU A 24 -8.20 -8.01 -5.82
C LEU A 24 -7.51 -9.36 -6.00
N ALA A 25 -8.26 -10.47 -5.99
CA ALA A 25 -7.71 -11.81 -6.21
C ALA A 25 -7.02 -11.94 -7.57
N LYS A 26 -7.55 -11.29 -8.63
CA LYS A 26 -6.94 -11.28 -9.97
C LYS A 26 -5.57 -10.62 -10.02
N LEU A 27 -5.29 -9.66 -9.12
CA LEU A 27 -3.94 -9.07 -9.01
C LEU A 27 -2.89 -10.13 -8.64
N TRP A 28 -3.31 -11.20 -7.96
CA TRP A 28 -2.46 -12.28 -7.50
C TRP A 28 -2.46 -13.50 -8.40
N GLU A 29 -3.36 -13.62 -9.38
CA GLU A 29 -3.42 -14.76 -10.30
C GLU A 29 -2.14 -14.94 -11.13
N SER A 30 -1.38 -13.86 -11.35
CA SER A 30 -0.03 -13.92 -11.96
C SER A 30 1.08 -14.33 -10.98
N THR A 31 0.76 -14.47 -9.70
CA THR A 31 1.67 -14.86 -8.62
C THR A 31 1.35 -16.29 -8.23
N THR A 32 2.36 -17.15 -8.09
CA THR A 32 2.25 -18.60 -7.90
C THR A 32 1.68 -19.04 -6.53
N GLN A 33 0.82 -18.23 -5.89
CA GLN A 33 0.25 -18.51 -4.57
C GLN A 33 -1.14 -19.15 -4.72
N PRO A 34 -1.30 -20.44 -4.38
CA PRO A 34 -2.60 -21.08 -4.37
C PRO A 34 -3.43 -20.48 -3.23
N ASP A 35 -4.59 -19.93 -3.57
CA ASP A 35 -5.64 -19.42 -2.68
C ASP A 35 -5.50 -17.97 -2.15
N GLY A 36 -5.19 -17.04 -3.06
CA GLY A 36 -5.28 -15.60 -2.78
C GLY A 36 -6.67 -15.15 -2.30
N GLN A 37 -7.75 -15.84 -2.68
CA GLN A 37 -9.09 -15.53 -2.19
C GLN A 37 -9.27 -15.86 -0.71
N PHE A 38 -8.79 -17.02 -0.24
CA PHE A 38 -8.83 -17.35 1.19
C PHE A 38 -8.05 -16.34 2.03
N LEU A 39 -6.84 -15.96 1.59
CA LEU A 39 -6.05 -14.95 2.29
C LEU A 39 -6.76 -13.59 2.34
N LEU A 40 -7.32 -13.15 1.20
CA LEU A 40 -8.08 -11.90 1.14
C LEU A 40 -9.34 -11.93 2.01
N ARG A 41 -10.03 -13.08 2.13
CA ARG A 41 -11.16 -13.23 3.07
C ARG A 41 -10.71 -12.95 4.49
N ARG A 42 -9.65 -13.61 4.94
CA ARG A 42 -9.06 -13.36 6.26
C ARG A 42 -8.69 -11.88 6.43
N TYR A 43 -8.11 -11.26 5.41
CA TYR A 43 -7.77 -9.86 5.48
C TYR A 43 -9.00 -8.95 5.63
N PHE A 44 -10.10 -9.24 4.95
CA PHE A 44 -11.35 -8.50 5.11
C PHE A 44 -12.05 -8.79 6.44
N ASP A 45 -11.89 -9.98 7.00
CA ASP A 45 -12.36 -10.27 8.37
C ASP A 45 -11.59 -9.43 9.40
N ASP A 46 -10.26 -9.28 9.23
CA ASP A 46 -9.44 -8.35 10.03
C ASP A 46 -9.85 -6.88 9.83
N VAL A 47 -10.32 -6.49 8.62
CA VAL A 47 -10.90 -5.16 8.39
C VAL A 47 -12.20 -4.98 9.17
N ALA A 48 -13.10 -5.97 9.12
CA ALA A 48 -14.34 -5.94 9.88
C ALA A 48 -14.09 -5.90 11.41
N GLY A 49 -13.03 -6.56 11.88
CA GLY A 49 -12.58 -6.52 13.27
C GLY A 49 -11.83 -5.24 13.68
N GLY A 50 -11.62 -4.28 12.76
CA GLY A 50 -10.89 -3.03 13.03
C GLY A 50 -9.39 -3.23 13.29
N VAL A 51 -8.83 -4.37 12.87
CA VAL A 51 -7.40 -4.70 13.01
C VAL A 51 -6.58 -4.02 11.92
N GLN A 52 -7.15 -3.89 10.73
CA GLN A 52 -6.48 -3.28 9.58
C GLN A 52 -7.46 -2.52 8.69
N LYS A 53 -6.94 -1.73 7.76
CA LYS A 53 -7.68 -1.10 6.66
C LYS A 53 -6.98 -1.39 5.34
N THR A 54 -7.66 -1.14 4.23
CA THR A 54 -7.08 -1.28 2.89
C THR A 54 -7.49 -0.12 2.00
N LEU A 55 -6.59 0.27 1.10
CA LEU A 55 -6.85 1.20 0.01
C LEU A 55 -6.58 0.51 -1.32
N VAL A 56 -7.37 0.86 -2.31
CA VAL A 56 -7.22 0.38 -3.68
C VAL A 56 -7.01 1.54 -4.63
N GLY A 57 -6.19 1.31 -5.66
CA GLY A 57 -5.98 2.22 -6.77
C GLY A 57 -6.78 1.72 -7.96
N GLU A 58 -7.73 2.53 -8.42
CA GLU A 58 -8.64 2.23 -9.51
C GLU A 58 -8.28 3.05 -10.74
N VAL A 59 -8.31 2.42 -11.92
CA VAL A 59 -8.15 3.06 -13.23
C VAL A 59 -9.19 2.44 -14.15
N ASP A 60 -10.01 3.27 -14.79
CA ASP A 60 -11.10 2.85 -15.70
C ASP A 60 -12.03 1.79 -15.08
N GLY A 61 -12.45 2.00 -13.83
CA GLY A 61 -13.35 1.08 -13.12
C GLY A 61 -12.69 -0.23 -12.65
N ARG A 62 -11.38 -0.39 -12.84
CA ARG A 62 -10.65 -1.63 -12.49
C ARG A 62 -9.60 -1.36 -11.44
N ILE A 63 -9.51 -2.27 -10.48
CA ILE A 63 -8.47 -2.19 -9.47
C ILE A 63 -7.13 -2.58 -10.11
N LYS A 64 -6.17 -1.66 -10.02
CA LYS A 64 -4.80 -1.81 -10.53
C LYS A 64 -3.74 -1.71 -9.44
N GLY A 65 -4.13 -1.39 -8.21
CA GLY A 65 -3.21 -1.39 -7.07
C GLY A 65 -3.92 -1.56 -5.74
N GLN A 66 -3.15 -1.92 -4.72
CA GLN A 66 -3.63 -2.12 -3.36
C GLN A 66 -2.53 -1.81 -2.34
N ILE A 67 -2.95 -1.46 -1.13
CA ILE A 67 -2.11 -1.42 0.07
C ILE A 67 -2.95 -1.80 1.29
N TRP A 68 -2.37 -2.61 2.16
CA TRP A 68 -3.00 -3.03 3.41
C TRP A 68 -2.24 -2.41 4.58
N ILE A 69 -3.00 -1.95 5.59
CA ILE A 69 -2.51 -1.11 6.67
C ILE A 69 -2.98 -1.71 7.98
N ARG A 70 -2.09 -2.38 8.71
CA ARG A 70 -2.38 -3.00 9.99
C ARG A 70 -2.12 -2.02 11.13
N PHE A 71 -3.11 -1.88 12.02
CA PHE A 71 -3.09 -0.97 13.16
C PHE A 71 -2.96 -1.67 14.51
N ARG A 72 -3.22 -2.97 14.54
CA ARG A 72 -3.25 -3.81 15.75
C ARG A 72 -2.77 -5.22 15.43
N GLY A 73 -2.22 -5.88 16.44
CA GLY A 73 -1.79 -7.28 16.34
C GLY A 73 -0.64 -7.48 15.36
N SER A 74 0.17 -6.44 15.11
CA SER A 74 1.44 -6.62 14.43
C SER A 74 2.39 -7.37 15.38
N ASP A 75 3.28 -8.19 14.83
CA ASP A 75 4.35 -8.79 15.64
C ASP A 75 5.16 -7.64 16.28
N PRO A 76 5.39 -7.64 17.60
CA PRO A 76 6.19 -6.61 18.26
C PRO A 76 7.62 -6.50 17.71
N LYS A 77 8.12 -7.53 17.01
CA LYS A 77 9.38 -7.47 16.25
C LYS A 77 9.32 -6.53 15.04
N PHE A 78 8.13 -6.33 14.47
CA PHE A 78 7.91 -5.47 13.30
C PHE A 78 7.51 -4.06 13.71
N SER A 79 6.62 -3.89 14.70
CA SER A 79 6.14 -2.57 15.09
C SER A 79 5.52 -2.46 16.49
N ASP A 80 5.60 -1.27 17.08
CA ASP A 80 4.75 -0.85 18.20
C ASP A 80 3.47 -0.20 17.68
N ASP A 81 2.37 -0.96 17.68
CA ASP A 81 1.05 -0.56 17.17
C ASP A 81 0.44 0.70 17.83
N ARG A 82 1.01 1.17 18.95
CA ARG A 82 0.61 2.43 19.60
C ARG A 82 1.07 3.66 18.81
N ILE A 83 2.23 3.55 18.17
CA ILE A 83 2.91 4.65 17.47
C ILE A 83 2.89 4.41 15.96
N GLN A 84 3.00 3.14 15.57
CA GLN A 84 3.22 2.70 14.20
C GLN A 84 1.98 2.03 13.62
N CYS A 85 1.87 2.05 12.28
CA CYS A 85 1.08 1.09 11.54
C CYS A 85 1.96 0.36 10.52
N TYR A 86 1.68 -0.92 10.31
CA TYR A 86 2.43 -1.78 9.41
C TYR A 86 1.77 -1.82 8.03
N LEU A 87 2.51 -1.33 7.02
CA LEU A 87 2.14 -1.39 5.61
C LEU A 87 2.58 -2.74 5.06
N HIS A 88 1.62 -3.50 4.53
CA HIS A 88 1.92 -4.73 3.84
C HIS A 88 1.16 -4.82 2.54
N THR A 89 1.61 -5.77 1.70
CA THR A 89 0.87 -6.11 0.50
C THR A 89 0.68 -4.90 -0.44
N LEU A 90 1.68 -4.01 -0.48
CA LEU A 90 1.71 -2.91 -1.45
C LEU A 90 2.00 -3.47 -2.83
N PHE A 91 1.03 -3.36 -3.73
CA PHE A 91 1.13 -3.87 -5.08
C PHE A 91 0.52 -2.91 -6.08
N VAL A 92 1.17 -2.78 -7.24
CA VAL A 92 0.65 -2.08 -8.42
C VAL A 92 0.88 -2.96 -9.63
N HIS A 93 -0.18 -3.18 -10.40
CA HIS A 93 -0.19 -3.94 -11.65
C HIS A 93 0.92 -3.41 -12.58
N PRO A 94 1.74 -4.28 -13.19
CA PRO A 94 2.89 -3.86 -14.01
C PRO A 94 2.57 -2.75 -15.02
N ASP A 95 1.48 -2.86 -15.76
CA ASP A 95 1.04 -1.89 -16.78
C ASP A 95 0.70 -0.50 -16.24
N ASN A 96 0.53 -0.37 -14.91
CA ASN A 96 0.18 0.88 -14.23
C ASN A 96 1.32 1.38 -13.31
N ARG A 97 2.49 0.76 -13.37
CA ARG A 97 3.66 1.21 -12.63
C ARG A 97 4.23 2.50 -13.22
N ARG A 98 5.05 3.19 -12.43
CA ARG A 98 5.75 4.43 -12.82
C ARG A 98 4.83 5.61 -13.13
N ARG A 99 3.54 5.52 -12.78
CA ARG A 99 2.53 6.58 -12.91
C ARG A 99 2.11 7.20 -11.56
N GLY A 100 2.90 7.00 -10.50
CA GLY A 100 2.63 7.57 -9.18
C GLY A 100 1.70 6.77 -8.25
N MET A 101 0.99 5.74 -8.76
CA MET A 101 0.00 4.98 -7.97
C MET A 101 0.53 4.40 -6.65
N GLY A 102 1.74 3.82 -6.67
CA GLY A 102 2.33 3.26 -5.46
C GLY A 102 2.57 4.33 -4.38
N LEU A 103 3.03 5.52 -4.79
CA LEU A 103 3.20 6.64 -3.86
C LEU A 103 1.84 7.14 -3.36
N ALA A 104 0.85 7.27 -4.24
CA ALA A 104 -0.49 7.72 -3.84
C ALA A 104 -1.15 6.77 -2.83
N LEU A 105 -1.01 5.45 -3.01
CA LEU A 105 -1.44 4.45 -2.03
C LEU A 105 -0.75 4.64 -0.67
N VAL A 106 0.56 4.88 -0.65
CA VAL A 106 1.31 5.15 0.59
C VAL A 106 0.89 6.48 1.24
N LEU A 107 0.62 7.51 0.46
CA LEU A 107 0.11 8.80 0.97
C LEU A 107 -1.28 8.64 1.59
N GLY A 108 -2.16 7.87 0.95
CA GLY A 108 -3.47 7.52 1.50
C GLY A 108 -3.34 6.72 2.81
N ALA A 109 -2.44 5.73 2.83
CA ALA A 109 -2.13 4.98 4.04
C ALA A 109 -1.62 5.90 5.16
N SER A 110 -0.78 6.87 4.83
CA SER A 110 -0.28 7.87 5.76
C SER A 110 -1.36 8.78 6.33
N ARG A 111 -2.37 9.13 5.52
CA ARG A 111 -3.54 9.87 6.00
C ARG A 111 -4.33 9.02 6.99
N LEU A 112 -4.63 7.75 6.64
CA LEU A 112 -5.33 6.83 7.54
C LEU A 112 -4.55 6.60 8.84
N ALA A 113 -3.22 6.55 8.78
CA ALA A 113 -2.37 6.46 9.97
C ALA A 113 -2.60 7.63 10.92
N ARG A 114 -2.55 8.86 10.41
CA ARG A 114 -2.82 10.07 11.20
C ARG A 114 -4.23 10.09 11.79
N GLU A 115 -5.24 9.73 11.00
CA GLU A 115 -6.63 9.65 11.46
C GLU A 115 -6.83 8.60 12.57
N GLN A 116 -5.98 7.57 12.60
CA GLN A 116 -5.95 6.57 13.68
C GLN A 116 -4.99 6.99 14.81
N GLY A 117 -4.38 8.17 14.79
CA GLY A 117 -3.47 8.63 15.83
C GLY A 117 -2.07 7.98 15.80
N ARG A 118 -1.69 7.38 14.66
CA ARG A 118 -0.33 6.84 14.46
C ARG A 118 0.55 7.92 13.84
N SER A 119 1.81 7.95 14.25
CA SER A 119 2.80 8.94 13.78
C SER A 119 3.88 8.34 12.89
N GLU A 120 3.92 7.01 12.74
CA GLU A 120 4.96 6.33 11.96
C GLU A 120 4.39 5.19 11.09
N LEU A 121 4.99 5.02 9.91
CA LEU A 121 4.70 3.95 8.95
C LEU A 121 5.87 2.98 8.96
N VAL A 122 5.58 1.68 9.00
CA VAL A 122 6.58 0.61 8.89
C VAL A 122 6.29 -0.26 7.68
N ILE A 123 7.33 -0.67 6.96
CA ILE A 123 7.24 -1.66 5.87
C ILE A 123 8.38 -2.68 6.00
N ALA A 124 8.07 -3.95 5.75
CA ALA A 124 9.08 -4.99 5.59
C ALA A 124 9.30 -5.26 4.10
N VAL A 125 10.55 -5.47 3.72
CA VAL A 125 10.93 -5.77 2.34
C VAL A 125 12.01 -6.85 2.34
N ASP A 126 11.88 -7.82 1.43
CA ASP A 126 12.89 -8.85 1.24
C ASP A 126 14.26 -8.22 0.95
N GLN A 127 15.30 -8.69 1.64
CA GLN A 127 16.67 -8.20 1.53
C GLN A 127 17.22 -8.26 0.10
N PRO A 128 16.86 -9.23 -0.77
CA PRO A 128 17.25 -9.19 -2.19
C PRO A 128 16.56 -8.10 -3.01
N ASN A 129 15.41 -7.57 -2.58
CA ASN A 129 14.58 -6.63 -3.35
C ASN A 129 15.14 -5.19 -3.30
N ARG A 130 16.27 -4.98 -3.98
CA ARG A 130 16.95 -3.67 -4.11
C ARG A 130 16.05 -2.59 -4.70
N TYR A 131 15.17 -2.95 -5.64
CA TYR A 131 14.26 -2.01 -6.27
C TYR A 131 13.30 -1.40 -5.24
N ALA A 132 12.61 -2.23 -4.46
CA ALA A 132 11.67 -1.77 -3.44
C ALA A 132 12.37 -0.95 -2.34
N ARG A 133 13.54 -1.40 -1.85
CA ARG A 133 14.32 -0.63 -0.86
C ARG A 133 14.71 0.77 -1.36
N THR A 134 15.17 0.85 -2.62
CA THR A 134 15.52 2.15 -3.23
C THR A 134 14.28 3.03 -3.39
N LEU A 135 13.14 2.44 -3.78
CA LEU A 135 11.88 3.15 -3.93
C LEU A 135 11.40 3.72 -2.60
N TYR A 136 11.37 2.92 -1.54
CA TYR A 136 10.97 3.36 -0.21
C TYR A 136 11.94 4.40 0.36
N GLY A 137 13.24 4.24 0.14
CA GLY A 137 14.25 5.24 0.49
C GLY A 137 13.99 6.61 -0.17
N LYS A 138 13.60 6.63 -1.45
CA LYS A 138 13.19 7.87 -2.14
C LYS A 138 11.94 8.51 -1.54
N TRP A 139 11.10 7.71 -0.90
CA TRP A 139 9.92 8.19 -0.17
C TRP A 139 10.23 8.48 1.31
N GLY A 140 11.49 8.53 1.71
CA GLY A 140 11.91 8.91 3.06
C GLY A 140 11.86 7.78 4.09
N PHE A 141 11.62 6.53 3.68
CA PHE A 141 11.76 5.39 4.59
C PHE A 141 13.24 5.11 4.86
N ALA A 142 13.60 4.98 6.13
CA ALA A 142 14.93 4.60 6.58
C ALA A 142 14.89 3.19 7.16
N GLN A 143 15.92 2.39 6.89
CA GLN A 143 16.08 1.10 7.53
C GLN A 143 16.34 1.30 9.04
N PHE A 144 15.63 0.57 9.89
CA PHE A 144 15.85 0.58 11.34
C PHE A 144 16.13 -0.81 11.92
N ALA A 145 15.77 -1.88 11.20
CA ALA A 145 16.02 -3.25 11.64
C ALA A 145 16.22 -4.20 10.44
N HIS A 146 16.84 -5.34 10.73
CA HIS A 146 17.08 -6.44 9.80
C HIS A 146 16.75 -7.74 10.55
N LEU A 147 15.78 -8.48 10.05
CA LEU A 147 15.28 -9.70 10.65
C LEU A 147 15.57 -10.89 9.73
N VAL A 148 16.19 -11.92 10.29
CA VAL A 148 16.41 -13.20 9.61
C VAL A 148 15.75 -14.26 10.46
N ASP A 149 14.60 -14.76 10.03
CA ASP A 149 13.87 -15.83 10.70
C ASP A 149 13.15 -16.75 9.70
N LEU A 150 12.24 -17.60 10.18
CA LEU A 150 11.47 -18.52 9.35
C LEU A 150 10.62 -17.81 8.27
N ARG A 151 10.38 -16.49 8.39
CA ARG A 151 9.66 -15.67 7.41
C ARG A 151 10.56 -15.14 6.30
N GLY A 152 11.88 -15.32 6.42
CA GLY A 152 12.88 -14.93 5.42
C GLY A 152 13.87 -13.90 5.92
N ASP A 153 14.60 -13.32 4.96
CA ASP A 153 15.58 -12.26 5.17
C ASP A 153 14.93 -10.90 4.85
N LEU A 154 14.47 -10.21 5.90
CA LEU A 154 13.64 -9.01 5.81
C LEU A 154 14.35 -7.77 6.36
N ILE A 155 14.33 -6.69 5.58
CA ILE A 155 14.72 -5.35 6.01
C ILE A 155 13.46 -4.60 6.43
N LEU A 156 13.46 -4.09 7.66
CA LEU A 156 12.40 -3.20 8.15
C LEU A 156 12.81 -1.76 7.94
N MET A 157 11.90 -1.01 7.32
CA MET A 157 12.06 0.41 7.05
C MET A 157 10.89 1.18 7.62
N SER A 158 11.15 2.36 8.17
CA SER A 158 10.11 3.23 8.71
C SER A 158 10.27 4.68 8.29
N ARG A 159 9.18 5.43 8.39
CA ARG A 159 9.19 6.89 8.32
C ARG A 159 8.07 7.48 9.14
N ALA A 160 8.25 8.71 9.60
CA ALA A 160 7.13 9.51 10.08
C ALA A 160 6.03 9.61 9.01
N VAL A 161 4.77 9.63 9.42
CA VAL A 161 3.64 9.91 8.54
C VAL A 161 3.89 11.21 7.76
N PHE A 162 3.48 11.24 6.50
CA PHE A 162 3.55 12.42 5.66
C PHE A 162 2.70 13.54 6.26
N GLY A 163 3.31 14.72 6.38
CA GLY A 163 2.58 15.93 6.76
C GLY A 163 1.53 16.27 5.70
N PRO A 164 0.41 16.92 6.06
CA PRO A 164 -0.64 17.26 5.09
C PRO A 164 -0.11 18.06 3.88
N GLU A 165 0.79 19.01 4.12
CA GLU A 165 1.40 19.82 3.05
C GLU A 165 2.40 19.05 2.19
N GLU A 166 3.22 18.19 2.81
CA GLU A 166 4.16 17.32 2.10
C GLU A 166 3.38 16.39 1.17
N ALA A 167 2.32 15.76 1.68
CA ALA A 167 1.44 14.89 0.92
C ALA A 167 0.81 15.65 -0.26
N ARG A 168 0.24 16.84 -0.03
CA ARG A 168 -0.36 17.65 -1.10
C ARG A 168 0.63 17.97 -2.23
N ARG A 169 1.84 18.43 -1.89
CA ARG A 169 2.90 18.72 -2.88
C ARG A 169 3.33 17.49 -3.69
N LEU A 170 3.27 16.30 -3.08
CA LEU A 170 3.60 15.04 -3.77
C LEU A 170 2.45 14.57 -4.65
N ILE A 171 1.20 14.78 -4.22
CA ILE A 171 -0.02 14.45 -4.98
C ILE A 171 -0.13 15.35 -6.21
N ASP A 172 0.16 16.65 -6.10
CA ASP A 172 0.10 17.58 -7.25
C ASP A 172 1.07 17.18 -8.39
N LYS A 173 2.09 16.36 -8.07
CA LYS A 173 3.02 15.77 -9.06
C LYS A 173 2.53 14.45 -9.65
N THR A 174 1.41 13.93 -9.17
CA THR A 174 0.77 12.70 -9.61
C THR A 174 -0.58 13.03 -10.24
N HIS A 175 -0.89 12.48 -11.41
CA HIS A 175 -2.22 12.62 -12.03
C HIS A 175 -3.25 11.70 -11.35
N ILE A 176 -3.37 11.77 -10.01
CA ILE A 176 -4.12 10.83 -9.17
C ILE A 176 -5.04 11.59 -8.22
N GLU A 177 -6.30 11.17 -8.17
CA GLU A 177 -7.33 11.72 -7.30
C GLU A 177 -7.54 10.85 -6.04
N PHE A 178 -7.92 11.48 -4.93
CA PHE A 178 -8.29 10.81 -3.69
C PHE A 178 -9.79 10.95 -3.48
N PHE A 179 -10.48 9.83 -3.28
CA PHE A 179 -11.88 9.86 -2.91
C PHE A 179 -12.02 10.30 -1.43
N SER A 180 -12.98 11.17 -1.16
CA SER A 180 -13.24 11.77 0.17
C SER A 180 -13.86 10.79 1.15
#